data_AF-A0A1V4S8K4-F1
#
_entry.id   AF-A0A1V4S8K4-F1
#
_cell.length_a   1.000
_cell.length_b   1.000
_cell.length_c   1.000
_cell.angle_alpha   90.00
_cell.angle_beta   90.00
_cell.angle_gamma   90.00
#
_symmetry.space_group_name_H-M   'P 1'
#
loop_
_entity.id
_entity.type
_entity.pdbx_description
1 polymer ?
#
loop_
_entity_poly.entity_id
_entity_poly.type
_entity_poly.pdbx_seq_one_letter_code
_entity_poly.pdbx_strand_id
1 'polypeptide(L)'
;MNQIFSKIDIYCKIVHQVDRPDTIYKRPADIFVVTFIGSPAMNIFKGELFRENKRLISHNEEIPFDVGHIPSFFENSEVHADIRPEDINIGRDSDNIILCRGRNGQ
;
A
#
# COMPACT_ATOMS: atom_id res chain seq x y z
N MET A 1 -6.11 -24.24 6.09
CA MET A 1 -7.04 -23.16 6.51
C MET A 1 -6.74 -22.58 7.91
N ASN A 2 -5.77 -23.10 8.69
CA ASN A 2 -5.60 -22.74 10.11
C ASN A 2 -4.21 -22.18 10.49
N GLN A 3 -3.48 -21.51 9.60
CA GLN A 3 -2.09 -21.11 9.90
C GLN A 3 -1.81 -19.60 9.87
N ILE A 4 -2.82 -18.78 9.55
CA ILE A 4 -2.66 -17.31 9.47
C ILE A 4 -3.09 -16.64 10.78
N PHE A 5 -4.09 -17.19 11.48
CA PHE A 5 -4.58 -16.60 12.74
C PHE A 5 -3.62 -16.79 13.92
N SER A 6 -2.82 -17.86 13.97
CA SER A 6 -1.98 -18.15 15.14
C SER A 6 -0.78 -17.20 15.34
N LYS A 7 -0.49 -16.33 14.36
CA LYS A 7 0.68 -15.44 14.40
C LYS A 7 0.33 -13.96 14.63
N ILE A 8 -0.93 -13.58 14.42
CA ILE A 8 -1.42 -12.20 14.57
C ILE A 8 -1.64 -11.82 16.04
N ASP A 9 -1.92 -12.79 16.92
CA ASP A 9 -2.39 -12.52 18.28
C ASP A 9 -1.30 -12.20 19.33
N ILE A 10 0.00 -12.25 19.03
CA ILE A 10 1.02 -12.29 20.11
C ILE A 10 1.81 -10.98 20.30
N TYR A 11 1.76 -9.97 19.41
CA TYR A 11 2.64 -8.80 19.55
C TYR A 11 1.97 -7.49 19.99
N CYS A 12 0.65 -7.35 19.87
CA CYS A 12 -0.04 -6.11 20.20
C CYS A 12 -1.34 -6.48 20.93
N LYS A 13 -1.58 -6.00 22.16
CA LYS A 13 -2.82 -6.29 22.94
C LYS A 13 -4.10 -5.69 22.31
N ILE A 14 -4.06 -5.36 21.02
CA ILE A 14 -5.08 -4.67 20.24
C ILE A 14 -5.28 -5.48 18.96
N VAL A 15 -6.54 -5.77 18.64
CA VAL A 15 -6.91 -6.42 17.37
C VAL A 15 -6.98 -5.35 16.30
N HIS A 16 -6.12 -5.44 15.29
CA HIS A 16 -6.05 -4.48 14.18
C HIS A 16 -7.08 -4.79 13.06
N GLN A 17 -7.29 -6.07 12.72
CA GLN A 17 -8.27 -6.49 11.72
C GLN A 17 -8.69 -7.96 11.92
N VAL A 18 -9.97 -8.26 11.70
CA VAL A 18 -10.51 -9.63 11.66
C VAL A 18 -11.30 -9.82 10.37
N ASP A 19 -10.76 -10.61 9.44
CA ASP A 19 -11.42 -10.92 8.17
C ASP A 19 -10.85 -12.23 7.57
N ARG A 20 -11.35 -12.65 6.41
CA ARG A 20 -10.80 -13.77 5.65
C ARG A 20 -9.39 -13.43 5.17
N PRO A 21 -8.47 -14.41 5.06
CA PRO A 21 -7.09 -14.16 4.64
C PRO A 21 -6.95 -13.38 3.33
N ASP A 22 -7.80 -13.66 2.36
CA ASP A 22 -7.84 -12.96 1.08
C ASP A 22 -8.32 -11.52 1.21
N THR A 23 -9.28 -11.24 2.09
CA THR A 23 -9.71 -9.87 2.39
C THR A 23 -8.64 -9.09 3.12
N ILE A 24 -8.03 -9.66 4.18
CA ILE A 24 -6.95 -9.01 4.93
C ILE A 24 -5.79 -8.69 3.98
N TYR A 25 -5.46 -9.64 3.09
CA TYR A 25 -4.44 -9.40 2.08
C TYR A 25 -4.87 -8.23 1.19
N LYS A 26 -6.02 -8.28 0.51
CA LYS A 26 -6.44 -7.28 -0.49
C LYS A 26 -6.78 -5.90 0.07
N ARG A 27 -7.28 -5.83 1.30
CA ARG A 27 -7.84 -4.64 1.95
C ARG A 27 -7.35 -4.58 3.39
N PRO A 28 -6.05 -4.33 3.60
CA PRO A 28 -5.51 -4.16 4.95
C PRO A 28 -6.13 -2.92 5.61
N ALA A 29 -6.45 -3.02 6.90
CA ALA A 29 -7.11 -1.93 7.63
C ALA A 29 -6.15 -0.80 8.03
N ASP A 30 -4.86 -1.11 8.22
CA ASP A 30 -3.85 -0.15 8.63
C ASP A 30 -2.43 -0.60 8.24
N ILE A 31 -1.44 0.26 8.52
CA ILE A 31 -0.02 0.04 8.23
C ILE A 31 0.59 -1.16 8.98
N PHE A 32 0.06 -1.52 10.15
CA PHE A 32 0.52 -2.70 10.88
C PHE A 32 0.11 -3.96 10.14
N VAL A 33 -1.14 -4.02 9.66
CA VAL A 33 -1.60 -5.12 8.80
C VAL A 33 -0.79 -5.18 7.50
N VAL A 34 -0.54 -4.02 6.86
CA VAL A 34 0.27 -3.92 5.62
C VAL A 34 1.67 -4.52 5.82
N THR A 35 2.34 -4.20 6.92
CA THR A 35 3.70 -4.68 7.19
C THR A 35 3.76 -6.14 7.63
N PHE A 36 2.67 -6.66 8.21
CA PHE A 36 2.62 -8.02 8.74
C PHE A 36 2.16 -9.07 7.70
N ILE A 37 1.31 -8.67 6.75
CA ILE A 37 0.65 -9.58 5.82
C ILE A 37 1.27 -9.50 4.42
N GLY A 38 1.87 -10.61 4.01
CA GLY A 38 2.49 -10.78 2.68
C GLY A 38 3.89 -11.35 2.78
N SER A 39 4.21 -12.28 1.90
CA SER A 39 5.58 -12.77 1.70
C SER A 39 5.81 -12.88 0.19
N PRO A 40 6.51 -11.93 -0.44
CA PRO A 40 7.30 -10.84 0.17
C PRO A 40 6.44 -9.72 0.79
N ALA A 41 7.05 -8.91 1.65
CA ALA A 41 6.39 -7.74 2.25
C ALA A 41 6.03 -6.69 1.19
N MET A 42 5.01 -5.87 1.47
CA MET A 42 4.63 -4.77 0.59
C MET A 42 5.71 -3.68 0.55
N ASN A 43 5.85 -3.03 -0.61
CA ASN A 43 6.70 -1.87 -0.76
C ASN A 43 5.94 -0.66 -0.21
N ILE A 44 6.50 0.02 0.79
CA ILE A 44 5.86 1.16 1.45
C ILE A 44 6.67 2.41 1.16
N PHE A 45 6.00 3.44 0.67
CA PHE A 45 6.53 4.76 0.39
C PHE A 45 5.93 5.75 1.38
N LYS A 46 6.79 6.52 2.03
CA LYS A 46 6.39 7.56 2.96
C LYS A 46 6.53 8.91 2.27
N GLY A 47 5.47 9.71 2.28
CA GLY A 47 5.48 11.00 1.60
C GLY A 47 4.44 11.97 2.11
N GLU A 48 4.51 13.19 1.62
CA GLU A 48 3.51 14.22 1.85
C GLU A 48 2.61 14.34 0.62
N LEU A 49 1.30 14.43 0.87
CA LEU A 49 0.29 14.46 -0.19
C LEU A 49 0.01 15.89 -0.67
N PHE A 50 0.26 16.16 -1.95
CA PHE A 50 -0.03 17.45 -2.59
C PHE A 50 -1.14 17.30 -3.64
N ARG A 51 -2.29 17.94 -3.38
CA ARG A 51 -3.49 17.79 -4.23
C ARG A 51 -3.41 18.56 -5.53
N GLU A 52 -2.79 19.76 -5.55
CA GLU A 52 -2.77 20.66 -6.73
C GLU A 52 -2.30 19.97 -8.02
N ASN A 53 -1.47 18.92 -7.92
CA ASN A 53 -0.96 18.19 -9.08
C ASN A 53 -1.24 16.68 -9.08
N LYS A 54 -2.06 16.18 -8.14
CA LYS A 54 -2.23 14.75 -7.88
C LYS A 54 -0.89 14.01 -7.69
N ARG A 55 -0.06 14.46 -6.75
CA ARG A 55 1.28 13.90 -6.53
C ARG A 55 1.48 13.55 -5.07
N LEU A 56 2.21 12.46 -4.86
CA LEU A 56 2.83 12.15 -3.59
C LEU A 56 4.30 12.55 -3.69
N ILE A 57 4.79 13.35 -2.74
CA ILE A 57 6.22 13.66 -2.67
C ILE A 57 6.87 12.78 -1.62
N SER A 58 7.80 11.93 -2.04
CA SER A 58 8.54 10.99 -1.19
C SER A 58 10.03 11.18 -1.41
N HIS A 59 10.80 11.47 -0.36
CA HIS A 59 12.25 11.68 -0.46
C HIS A 59 12.69 12.74 -1.50
N ASN A 60 11.93 13.83 -1.65
CA ASN A 60 12.11 14.87 -2.69
C ASN A 60 11.89 14.38 -4.13
N GLU A 61 11.38 13.16 -4.33
CA GLU A 61 10.93 12.66 -5.62
C GLU A 61 9.40 12.75 -5.70
N GLU A 62 8.92 13.17 -6.86
CA GLU A 62 7.48 13.22 -7.13
C GLU A 62 7.03 11.89 -7.72
N ILE A 63 6.12 11.21 -7.01
CA ILE A 63 5.45 10.02 -7.50
C ILE A 63 4.04 10.45 -7.96
N PRO A 64 3.77 10.43 -9.27
CA PRO A 64 2.43 10.77 -9.77
C PRO A 64 1.44 9.68 -9.36
N PHE A 65 0.44 10.05 -8.56
CA PHE A 65 -0.62 9.15 -8.11
C PHE A 65 -1.96 9.82 -8.38
N ASP A 66 -2.95 9.11 -8.96
CA ASP A 66 -4.29 9.68 -9.05
C ASP A 66 -4.99 9.69 -7.68
N VAL A 67 -4.76 10.77 -6.94
CA VAL A 67 -5.30 11.01 -5.61
C VAL A 67 -6.62 11.78 -5.64
N GLY A 68 -7.26 11.87 -6.81
CA GLY A 68 -8.54 12.57 -6.96
C GLY A 68 -9.66 12.00 -6.07
N HIS A 69 -9.57 10.73 -5.70
CA HIS A 69 -10.51 10.04 -4.80
C HIS A 69 -10.17 10.22 -3.31
N ILE A 70 -8.97 10.71 -2.97
CA ILE A 70 -8.55 10.89 -1.58
C ILE A 70 -9.29 12.09 -0.99
N PRO A 71 -9.82 12.02 0.25
CA PRO A 71 -10.45 13.15 0.93
C PRO A 71 -9.52 14.36 1.10
N SER A 72 -10.07 15.58 1.05
CA SER A 72 -9.29 16.84 1.16
C SER A 72 -8.55 17.01 2.48
N PHE A 73 -9.01 16.40 3.57
CA PHE A 73 -8.34 16.53 4.86
C PHE A 73 -6.94 15.89 4.91
N PHE A 74 -6.59 15.03 3.95
CA PHE A 74 -5.24 14.45 3.82
C PHE A 74 -4.26 15.39 3.10
N GLU A 75 -4.69 16.54 2.62
CA GLU A 75 -3.82 17.50 1.96
C GLU A 75 -2.75 18.02 2.93
N ASN A 76 -1.49 18.11 2.46
CA ASN A 76 -0.31 18.44 3.25
C ASN A 76 -0.12 17.55 4.49
N SER A 77 -0.68 16.33 4.46
CA SER A 77 -0.50 15.33 5.50
C SER A 77 0.57 14.33 5.10
N GLU A 78 1.30 13.84 6.09
CA GLU A 78 2.16 12.69 5.94
C GLU A 78 1.29 11.44 5.73
N VAL A 79 1.54 10.72 4.64
CA VAL A 79 0.81 9.51 4.26
C VAL A 79 1.77 8.38 3.91
N HIS A 80 1.27 7.15 4.05
CA HIS A 80 1.93 5.95 3.57
C HIS A 80 1.19 5.44 2.34
N ALA A 81 1.90 5.28 1.24
CA ALA A 81 1.41 4.58 0.05
C ALA A 81 2.08 3.22 -0.04
N ASP A 82 1.34 2.18 -0.39
CA ASP A 82 1.87 0.83 -0.53
C ASP A 82 1.64 0.25 -1.94
N ILE A 83 2.57 -0.58 -2.40
CA ILE A 83 2.49 -1.34 -3.65
C ILE A 83 2.91 -2.77 -3.38
N ARG A 84 2.08 -3.73 -3.79
CA ARG A 84 2.41 -5.15 -3.66
C ARG A 84 3.50 -5.55 -4.64
N PRO A 85 4.46 -6.41 -4.24
CA PRO A 85 5.50 -6.89 -5.15
C PRO A 85 4.94 -7.53 -6.42
N GLU A 86 3.82 -8.27 -6.35
CA GLU A 86 3.22 -8.91 -7.51
C GLU A 86 2.49 -7.94 -8.47
N ASP A 87 2.17 -6.73 -8.01
CA ASP A 87 1.59 -5.68 -8.85
C ASP A 87 2.69 -4.90 -9.62
N ILE A 88 3.98 -5.21 -9.36
CA ILE A 88 5.16 -4.64 -10.03
C ILE A 88 5.63 -5.61 -11.13
N ASN A 89 5.80 -5.09 -12.34
CA ASN A 89 6.27 -5.84 -13.51
C ASN A 89 7.43 -5.11 -14.19
N ILE A 90 8.36 -5.87 -14.75
CA ILE A 90 9.44 -5.30 -15.57
C ILE A 90 8.91 -5.15 -17.00
N GLY A 91 9.05 -3.95 -17.56
CA GLY A 91 8.75 -3.66 -18.96
C GLY A 91 9.61 -4.54 -19.87
N ARG A 92 9.03 -5.06 -20.96
CA ARG A 92 9.73 -5.98 -21.87
C ARG A 92 10.64 -5.28 -22.89
N ASP A 93 10.62 -3.95 -22.95
CA ASP A 93 11.39 -3.15 -23.90
C ASP A 93 12.62 -2.47 -23.27
N SER A 94 13.52 -2.02 -24.15
CA SER A 94 14.85 -1.44 -23.91
C SER A 94 14.92 -0.29 -22.89
N ASP A 95 13.79 0.28 -22.51
CA ASP A 95 13.70 1.52 -21.74
C ASP A 95 13.86 1.33 -20.22
N ASN A 96 14.17 0.11 -19.74
CA ASN A 96 14.35 -0.21 -18.31
C ASN A 96 13.21 0.32 -17.41
N ILE A 97 11.97 0.09 -17.85
CA ILE A 97 10.77 0.63 -17.18
C ILE A 97 10.24 -0.35 -16.13
N ILE A 98 9.87 0.17 -14.96
CA ILE A 98 9.07 -0.54 -13.95
C ILE A 98 7.59 -0.17 -14.14
N LEU A 99 6.75 -1.18 -14.35
CA LEU A 99 5.31 -1.04 -14.54
C LEU A 99 4.57 -1.45 -13.26
N CYS A 100 3.83 -0.52 -12.68
CA CYS A 100 2.94 -0.80 -11.55
C CYS A 100 1.50 -0.84 -12.04
N ARG A 101 0.74 -1.89 -11.70
CA ARG A 101 -0.68 -2.00 -12.06
C ARG A 101 -1.55 -1.80 -10.83
N GLY A 102 -2.28 -0.68 -10.80
CA GLY A 102 -3.33 -0.49 -9.81
C GLY A 102 -4.50 -1.44 -10.07
N ARG A 103 -5.09 -1.98 -9.00
CA ARG A 103 -6.37 -2.69 -9.07
C ARG A 103 -7.48 -1.63 -9.12
N ASN A 104 -7.71 -1.05 -10.29
CA ASN A 104 -8.87 -0.19 -10.51
C ASN A 104 -10.15 -1.04 -10.43
N GLY A 105 -10.81 -1.02 -9.27
CA GLY A 105 -12.21 -1.39 -9.10
C GLY A 105 -12.56 -2.88 -9.10
N GLN A 106 -12.23 -3.57 -8.00
CA GLN A 106 -13.14 -4.49 -7.30
C GLN A 106 -12.93 -4.37 -5.79
#